data_AF-A0A8H7G1Z8-F1
#
_entry.id   AF-A0A8H7G1Z8-F1
#
_cell.length_a   1.000
_cell.length_b   1.000
_cell.length_c   1.000
_cell.angle_alpha   90.00
_cell.angle_beta   90.00
_cell.angle_gamma   90.00
#
_symmetry.space_group_name_H-M   'P 1'
#
loop_
_entity.id
_entity.type
_entity.pdbx_description
1 polymer ?
#
loop_
_entity_poly.entity_id
_entity_poly.type
_entity_poly.pdbx_seq_one_letter_code
_entity_poly.pdbx_strand_id
1 'polypeptide(L)'
;MQGPSALPTFYYAVFAYYEPLLCIVGFLGAISDPKATHDQQASWPLNSPPPGPLPRATLVTMLQLAHVCALLGVINIFVLRAVRKHLSGQPALEEKIVRALLTPLVFGDVMHLYFTLWGLGDEKWVFSRYTPMLWTTIILGISLLVPRVAWHLGIGRYVHKRDSRLLHKE
;
A
#
# COMPACT_ATOMS: atom_id res chain seq x y z
N MET A 1 19.30 16.78 -14.70
CA MET A 1 19.33 15.36 -14.27
C MET A 1 19.25 15.35 -12.75
N GLN A 2 18.35 14.57 -12.14
CA GLN A 2 18.34 14.42 -10.67
C GLN A 2 19.63 13.70 -10.26
N GLY A 3 20.32 14.22 -9.24
CA GLY A 3 21.47 13.55 -8.65
C GLY A 3 21.10 12.20 -8.03
N PRO A 4 22.09 11.41 -7.58
CA PRO A 4 21.84 10.12 -6.95
C PRO A 4 20.94 10.28 -5.73
N SER A 5 19.78 9.61 -5.74
CA SER A 5 18.79 9.64 -4.66
C SER A 5 18.28 8.23 -4.38
N ALA A 6 18.10 7.92 -3.11
CA ALA A 6 17.50 6.66 -2.66
C ALA A 6 15.97 6.64 -2.88
N LEU A 7 15.34 7.81 -3.04
CA LEU A 7 13.93 7.97 -3.39
C LEU A 7 13.76 8.81 -4.68
N PRO A 8 14.09 8.23 -5.85
CA PRO A 8 13.86 8.85 -7.15
C PRO A 8 12.39 9.25 -7.35
N THR A 9 12.15 10.15 -8.31
CA THR A 9 10.82 10.72 -8.58
C THR A 9 9.73 9.68 -8.79
N PHE A 10 10.02 8.56 -9.47
CA PHE A 10 9.06 7.48 -9.67
C PHE A 10 8.58 6.89 -8.33
N TYR A 11 9.50 6.42 -7.49
CA TYR A 11 9.16 5.84 -6.19
C TYR A 11 8.51 6.84 -5.26
N TYR A 12 8.95 8.10 -5.29
CA TYR A 12 8.28 9.15 -4.55
C TYR A 12 6.83 9.34 -5.02
N ALA A 13 6.58 9.34 -6.34
CA ALA A 13 5.23 9.49 -6.86
C ALA A 13 4.32 8.34 -6.44
N VAL A 14 4.83 7.11 -6.47
CA VAL A 14 4.09 5.93 -6.02
C VAL A 14 3.77 6.02 -4.52
N PHE A 15 4.78 6.18 -3.66
CA PHE A 15 4.58 6.03 -2.21
C PHE A 15 4.11 7.30 -1.51
N ALA A 16 4.36 8.50 -2.06
CA ALA A 16 3.99 9.77 -1.44
C ALA A 16 2.72 10.41 -2.05
N TYR A 17 2.24 9.93 -3.20
CA TYR A 17 0.99 10.42 -3.80
C TYR A 17 0.00 9.31 -4.11
N TYR A 18 0.39 8.32 -4.92
CA TYR A 18 -0.53 7.26 -5.36
C TYR A 18 -1.03 6.40 -4.19
N GLU A 19 -0.12 5.83 -3.39
CA GLU A 19 -0.48 5.02 -2.21
C GLU A 19 -1.35 5.80 -1.21
N PRO A 20 -0.98 7.01 -0.76
CA PRO A 20 -1.82 7.78 0.15
C PRO A 20 -3.20 8.12 -0.43
N LEU A 21 -3.26 8.44 -1.73
CA LEU A 21 -4.53 8.69 -2.40
C LEU A 21 -5.43 7.46 -2.34
N LEU A 22 -4.91 6.27 -2.65
CA LEU A 22 -5.67 5.02 -2.55
C LEU A 22 -6.18 4.77 -1.13
N CYS A 23 -5.33 4.94 -0.12
CA CYS A 23 -5.69 4.75 1.27
C CYS A 23 -6.79 5.71 1.74
N ILE A 24 -6.67 7.00 1.37
CA ILE A 24 -7.65 8.03 1.73
C ILE A 24 -8.98 7.80 0.98
N VAL A 25 -8.93 7.51 -0.31
CA VAL A 25 -10.14 7.22 -1.11
C VAL A 25 -10.84 5.96 -0.59
N GLY A 26 -10.10 4.90 -0.25
CA GLY A 26 -10.66 3.69 0.35
C GLY A 26 -11.39 3.98 1.67
N PHE A 27 -10.81 4.83 2.52
CA PHE A 27 -11.44 5.26 3.76
C PHE A 27 -12.69 6.11 3.54
N LEU A 28 -12.64 7.07 2.61
CA LEU A 28 -13.82 7.88 2.27
C LEU A 28 -14.95 7.01 1.69
N GLY A 29 -14.62 6.00 0.89
CA GLY A 29 -15.57 5.00 0.39
C GLY A 29 -16.22 4.21 1.52
N ALA A 30 -15.42 3.74 2.49
CA ALA A 30 -15.92 3.01 3.66
C ALA A 30 -16.83 3.87 4.56
N ILE A 31 -16.58 5.17 4.69
CA ILE A 31 -17.49 6.09 5.39
C ILE A 31 -18.78 6.31 4.60
N SER A 32 -18.66 6.49 3.28
CA SER A 32 -19.80 6.83 2.42
C SER A 32 -20.80 5.69 2.29
N ASP A 33 -20.32 4.46 2.09
CA ASP A 33 -21.17 3.27 2.06
C ASP A 33 -20.46 2.09 2.75
N PRO A 34 -20.54 2.01 4.09
CA PRO A 34 -19.90 0.96 4.86
C PRO A 34 -20.47 -0.43 4.54
N LYS A 35 -21.77 -0.51 4.20
CA LYS A 35 -22.42 -1.78 3.90
C LYS A 35 -21.94 -2.31 2.55
N ALA A 36 -21.94 -1.49 1.50
CA ALA A 36 -21.41 -1.93 0.21
C ALA A 36 -19.91 -2.27 0.30
N THR A 37 -19.14 -1.48 1.06
CA THR A 37 -17.72 -1.75 1.26
C THR A 37 -17.48 -3.11 1.92
N HIS A 38 -18.27 -3.44 2.95
CA HIS A 38 -18.22 -4.75 3.61
C HIS A 38 -18.70 -5.88 2.69
N ASP A 39 -19.88 -5.71 2.09
CA ASP A 39 -20.55 -6.77 1.35
C ASP A 39 -19.85 -7.10 0.03
N GLN A 40 -19.02 -6.20 -0.48
CA GLN A 40 -18.19 -6.46 -1.66
C GLN A 40 -16.80 -7.03 -1.32
N GLN A 41 -16.44 -7.30 -0.07
CA GLN A 41 -15.12 -7.90 0.24
C GLN A 41 -15.00 -9.36 -0.25
N ALA A 42 -16.12 -10.08 -0.40
CA ALA A 42 -16.16 -11.46 -0.87
C ALA A 42 -17.49 -11.76 -1.57
N SER A 43 -17.52 -12.85 -2.34
CA SER A 43 -18.76 -13.37 -2.92
C SER A 43 -19.66 -13.98 -1.84
N TRP A 44 -20.97 -13.75 -1.95
CA TRP A 44 -21.96 -14.35 -1.06
C TRP A 44 -22.45 -15.70 -1.59
N PRO A 45 -22.69 -16.71 -0.74
CA PRO A 45 -23.13 -18.04 -1.16
C PRO A 45 -24.39 -18.07 -2.04
N LEU A 46 -25.31 -17.13 -1.85
CA LEU A 46 -26.56 -16.99 -2.63
C LEU A 46 -26.53 -15.81 -3.62
N ASN A 47 -25.35 -15.27 -3.93
CA ASN A 47 -25.15 -14.05 -4.72
C ASN A 47 -25.88 -12.81 -4.16
N SER A 48 -26.31 -12.85 -2.90
CA SER A 48 -26.94 -11.72 -2.23
C SER A 48 -26.41 -11.58 -0.80
N PRO A 49 -26.08 -10.35 -0.37
CA PRO A 49 -25.73 -10.08 1.01
C PRO A 49 -26.97 -10.17 1.92
N PRO A 50 -26.79 -10.41 3.22
CA PRO A 50 -27.87 -10.32 4.19
C PRO A 50 -28.59 -8.96 4.12
N PRO A 51 -29.93 -8.95 4.17
CA PRO A 51 -30.70 -7.72 4.19
C PRO A 51 -30.50 -6.97 5.51
N GLY A 52 -30.69 -5.65 5.47
CA GLY A 52 -30.58 -4.79 6.65
C GLY A 52 -29.17 -4.23 6.89
N PRO A 53 -29.02 -3.45 7.98
CA PRO A 53 -27.77 -2.77 8.30
C PRO A 53 -26.72 -3.75 8.84
N LEU A 54 -25.45 -3.36 8.74
CA LEU A 54 -24.36 -4.10 9.38
C LEU A 54 -24.57 -4.15 10.91
N PRO A 55 -24.24 -5.28 11.57
CA PRO A 55 -24.10 -5.31 13.01
C PRO A 55 -23.16 -4.21 13.50
N ARG A 56 -23.47 -3.60 14.66
CA ARG A 56 -22.70 -2.45 15.17
C ARG A 56 -21.21 -2.77 15.34
N ALA A 57 -20.88 -3.98 15.80
CA ALA A 57 -19.49 -4.42 15.92
C ALA A 57 -18.77 -4.46 14.55
N THR A 58 -19.40 -5.05 13.54
CA THR A 58 -18.88 -5.09 12.16
C THR A 58 -18.67 -3.68 11.60
N LEU A 59 -19.64 -2.79 11.79
CA LEU A 59 -19.52 -1.40 11.34
C LEU A 59 -18.31 -0.70 11.97
N VAL A 60 -18.16 -0.79 13.30
CA VAL A 60 -17.04 -0.14 14.01
C VAL A 60 -15.69 -0.71 13.58
N THR A 61 -15.56 -2.04 13.53
CA THR A 61 -14.31 -2.70 13.14
C THR A 61 -13.87 -2.36 11.72
N MET A 62 -14.80 -2.35 10.76
CA MET A 62 -14.51 -2.03 9.36
C MET A 62 -14.16 -0.53 9.17
N LEU A 63 -14.82 0.39 9.88
CA LEU A 63 -14.43 1.81 9.85
C LEU A 63 -13.07 2.05 10.51
N GLN A 64 -12.76 1.37 11.61
CA GLN A 64 -11.45 1.46 12.26
C GLN A 64 -10.34 0.91 11.35
N LEU A 65 -10.59 -0.22 10.67
CA LEU A 65 -9.66 -0.78 9.70
C LEU A 65 -9.38 0.21 8.56
N ALA A 66 -10.43 0.76 7.95
CA ALA A 66 -10.29 1.73 6.87
C ALA A 66 -9.56 3.00 7.31
N HIS A 67 -9.83 3.49 8.53
CA HIS A 67 -9.14 4.63 9.12
C HIS A 67 -7.64 4.36 9.31
N VAL A 68 -7.25 3.18 9.81
CA VAL A 68 -5.83 2.82 9.98
C VAL A 68 -5.12 2.76 8.63
N CYS A 69 -5.76 2.25 7.58
CA CYS A 69 -5.22 2.30 6.22
C CYS A 69 -4.96 3.75 5.76
N ALA A 70 -5.94 4.66 5.93
CA ALA A 70 -5.75 6.09 5.61
C ALA A 70 -4.62 6.73 6.41
N LEU A 71 -4.51 6.41 7.70
CA LEU A 71 -3.44 6.91 8.57
C LEU A 71 -2.05 6.49 8.05
N LEU A 72 -1.87 5.24 7.61
CA LEU A 72 -0.61 4.79 7.00
C LEU A 72 -0.26 5.60 5.74
N GLY A 73 -1.25 5.85 4.87
CA GLY A 73 -1.09 6.73 3.71
C GLY A 73 -0.63 8.14 4.11
N VAL A 74 -1.25 8.73 5.13
CA VAL A 74 -0.88 10.05 5.65
C VAL A 74 0.55 10.05 6.21
N ILE A 75 0.95 9.01 6.95
CA ILE A 75 2.32 8.85 7.44
C ILE A 75 3.31 8.86 6.27
N ASN A 76 3.02 8.15 5.17
CA ASN A 76 3.89 8.13 4.00
C ASN A 76 4.05 9.53 3.38
N ILE A 77 2.97 10.32 3.27
CA ILE A 77 3.06 11.70 2.77
C ILE A 77 4.06 12.49 3.60
N PHE A 78 3.89 12.51 4.93
CA PHE A 78 4.72 13.34 5.81
C PHE A 78 6.18 12.88 5.85
N VAL A 79 6.41 11.58 6.04
CA VAL A 79 7.77 11.04 6.18
C VAL A 79 8.53 11.16 4.86
N LEU A 80 7.95 10.75 3.73
CA LEU A 80 8.66 10.78 2.45
C LEU A 80 8.90 12.21 1.98
N ARG A 81 7.96 13.13 2.23
CA ARG A 81 8.16 14.56 1.93
C ARG A 81 9.29 15.15 2.78
N ALA A 82 9.35 14.81 4.06
CA ALA A 82 10.43 15.26 4.94
C ALA A 82 11.79 14.72 4.47
N VAL A 83 11.87 13.42 4.15
CA VAL A 83 13.07 12.79 3.61
C VAL A 83 13.53 13.49 2.32
N ARG A 84 12.64 13.66 1.35
CA ARG A 84 12.99 14.26 0.05
C ARG A 84 13.45 15.71 0.18
N LYS A 85 12.85 16.47 1.12
CA LYS A 85 13.17 17.88 1.33
C LYS A 85 14.47 18.08 2.12
N HIS A 86 14.73 17.24 3.13
CA HIS A 86 15.80 17.49 4.10
C HIS A 86 17.01 16.57 3.96
N LEU A 87 16.90 15.45 3.23
CA LEU A 87 17.95 14.43 3.14
C LEU A 87 18.45 14.19 1.71
N SER A 88 18.06 15.04 0.75
CA SER A 88 18.50 14.94 -0.65
C SER A 88 20.03 15.03 -0.83
N GLY A 89 20.73 15.69 0.10
CA GLY A 89 22.20 15.74 0.12
C GLY A 89 22.87 14.58 0.87
N GLN A 90 22.10 13.69 1.49
CA GLN A 90 22.59 12.58 2.32
C GLN A 90 21.94 11.25 1.90
N PRO A 91 22.26 10.73 0.70
CA PRO A 91 21.54 9.60 0.12
C PRO A 91 21.65 8.30 0.94
N ALA A 92 22.71 8.14 1.74
CA ALA A 92 22.84 7.01 2.67
C ALA A 92 21.81 7.07 3.82
N LEU A 93 21.57 8.27 4.36
CA LEU A 93 20.58 8.49 5.42
C LEU A 93 19.16 8.45 4.85
N GLU A 94 18.96 9.03 3.65
CA GLU A 94 17.73 8.91 2.87
C GLU A 94 17.35 7.43 2.70
N GLU A 95 18.26 6.58 2.23
CA GLU A 95 18.02 5.14 2.07
C GLU A 95 17.63 4.48 3.39
N LYS A 96 18.31 4.82 4.50
CA LYS A 96 18.06 4.20 5.81
C LYS A 96 16.66 4.50 6.33
N ILE A 97 16.20 5.75 6.22
CA ILE A 97 14.87 6.14 6.69
C ILE A 97 13.77 5.60 5.77
N VAL A 98 13.96 5.67 4.45
CA VAL A 98 12.99 5.12 3.49
C VAL A 98 12.89 3.60 3.68
N ARG A 99 14.00 2.90 3.91
CA ARG A 99 13.99 1.46 4.22
C ARG A 99 13.19 1.18 5.50
N ALA A 100 13.44 1.95 6.57
CA ALA A 100 12.72 1.79 7.83
C ALA A 100 11.20 1.98 7.68
N LEU A 101 10.76 2.86 6.76
CA LEU A 101 9.34 3.05 6.44
C LEU A 101 8.79 1.94 5.53
N LEU A 102 9.47 1.62 4.42
CA LEU A 102 8.94 0.72 3.40
C LEU A 102 9.02 -0.77 3.79
N THR A 103 9.92 -1.17 4.69
CA THR A 103 10.05 -2.56 5.13
C THR A 103 8.80 -3.09 5.87
N PRO A 104 8.23 -2.41 6.88
CA PRO A 104 6.97 -2.88 7.47
C PRO A 104 5.81 -2.82 6.46
N LEU A 105 5.81 -1.87 5.53
CA LEU A 105 4.78 -1.77 4.51
C LEU A 105 4.84 -2.91 3.49
N VAL A 106 6.03 -3.38 3.08
CA VAL A 106 6.12 -4.55 2.17
C VAL A 106 5.65 -5.82 2.86
N PHE A 107 5.93 -5.95 4.15
CA PHE A 107 5.34 -7.04 4.95
C PHE A 107 3.81 -6.90 5.02
N GLY A 108 3.32 -5.68 5.22
CA GLY A 108 1.90 -5.35 5.17
C GLY A 108 1.24 -5.76 3.86
N ASP A 109 1.82 -5.39 2.71
CA ASP A 109 1.31 -5.75 1.38
C ASP A 109 1.18 -7.29 1.21
N VAL A 110 2.23 -8.03 1.58
CA VAL A 110 2.25 -9.50 1.49
C VAL A 110 1.21 -10.12 2.42
N MET A 111 1.15 -9.67 3.68
CA MET A 111 0.18 -10.17 4.65
C MET A 111 -1.25 -9.82 4.25
N HIS A 112 -1.48 -8.63 3.70
CA HIS A 112 -2.79 -8.19 3.25
C HIS A 112 -3.31 -9.10 2.13
N LEU A 113 -2.49 -9.38 1.10
CA LEU A 113 -2.86 -10.33 0.05
C LEU A 113 -3.02 -11.76 0.58
N TYR A 114 -2.12 -12.22 1.44
CA TYR A 114 -2.19 -13.55 2.03
C TYR A 114 -3.50 -13.76 2.82
N PHE A 115 -3.83 -12.87 3.76
CA PHE A 115 -5.03 -12.99 4.57
C PHE A 115 -6.31 -12.78 3.76
N THR A 116 -6.26 -11.96 2.71
CA THR A 116 -7.40 -11.80 1.78
C THR A 116 -7.68 -13.13 1.07
N LEU A 117 -6.67 -13.75 0.47
CA LEU A 117 -6.83 -15.02 -0.24
C LEU A 117 -7.14 -16.18 0.70
N TRP A 118 -6.54 -16.20 1.89
CA TRP A 118 -6.84 -17.20 2.92
C TRP A 118 -8.29 -17.08 3.40
N GLY A 119 -8.77 -15.85 3.65
CA GLY A 119 -10.14 -15.59 4.09
C GLY A 119 -11.21 -15.97 3.07
N LEU A 120 -10.88 -15.98 1.78
CA LEU A 120 -11.79 -16.46 0.72
C LEU A 120 -11.97 -17.98 0.71
N GLY A 121 -11.12 -18.75 1.42
CA GLY A 121 -11.20 -20.20 1.41
C GLY A 121 -11.04 -20.77 0.00
N ASP A 122 -11.93 -21.65 -0.44
CA ASP A 122 -11.85 -22.27 -1.77
C ASP A 122 -12.24 -21.33 -2.92
N GLU A 123 -13.00 -20.26 -2.63
CA GLU A 123 -13.42 -19.27 -3.64
C GLU A 123 -12.23 -18.46 -4.20
N LYS A 124 -11.06 -18.49 -3.55
CA LYS A 124 -9.84 -17.80 -4.02
C LYS A 124 -9.36 -18.23 -5.43
N TRP A 125 -9.83 -19.38 -5.91
CA TRP A 125 -9.48 -19.90 -7.24
C TRP A 125 -10.58 -19.64 -8.28
N VAL A 126 -11.73 -19.09 -7.88
CA VAL A 126 -12.89 -18.85 -8.74
C VAL A 126 -12.98 -17.38 -9.11
N PHE A 127 -12.05 -16.93 -9.95
CA PHE A 127 -11.90 -15.52 -10.33
C PHE A 127 -13.16 -14.88 -10.93
N SER A 128 -14.04 -15.68 -11.56
CA SER A 128 -15.31 -15.19 -12.11
C SER A 128 -16.30 -14.70 -11.05
N ARG A 129 -16.11 -15.08 -9.78
CA ARG A 129 -16.95 -14.68 -8.65
C ARG A 129 -16.41 -13.49 -7.88
N TYR A 130 -15.24 -12.99 -8.26
CA TYR A 130 -14.65 -11.85 -7.57
C TYR A 130 -15.51 -10.61 -7.81
N THR A 131 -15.91 -9.99 -6.70
CA THR A 131 -16.60 -8.71 -6.70
C THR A 131 -15.67 -7.60 -7.23
N PRO A 132 -16.22 -6.47 -7.68
CA PRO A 132 -15.41 -5.33 -8.11
C PRO A 132 -14.44 -4.85 -7.02
N MET A 133 -14.87 -4.84 -5.76
CA MET A 133 -14.01 -4.43 -4.65
C MET A 133 -12.89 -5.44 -4.37
N LEU A 134 -13.15 -6.74 -4.44
CA LEU A 134 -12.10 -7.76 -4.28
C LEU A 134 -11.05 -7.67 -5.39
N TRP A 135 -11.49 -7.50 -6.64
CA TRP A 135 -10.57 -7.23 -7.76
C TRP A 135 -9.72 -5.99 -7.51
N THR A 136 -10.36 -4.92 -7.04
CA THR A 136 -9.68 -3.65 -6.72
C THR A 136 -8.63 -3.85 -5.64
N THR A 137 -8.96 -4.54 -4.54
CA THR A 137 -8.03 -4.86 -3.45
C THR A 137 -6.80 -5.62 -3.96
N ILE A 138 -7.00 -6.66 -4.78
CA ILE A 138 -5.90 -7.48 -5.28
C ILE A 138 -5.02 -6.70 -6.28
N ILE A 139 -5.64 -6.04 -7.26
CA ILE A 139 -4.90 -5.31 -8.31
C ILE A 139 -4.12 -4.14 -7.69
N LEU A 140 -4.76 -3.35 -6.83
CA LEU A 140 -4.09 -2.23 -6.17
C LEU A 140 -3.06 -2.69 -5.14
N GLY A 141 -3.31 -3.80 -4.45
CA GLY A 141 -2.31 -4.42 -3.57
C GLY A 141 -1.06 -4.82 -4.34
N ILE A 142 -1.21 -5.45 -5.51
CA ILE A 142 -0.09 -5.81 -6.39
C ILE A 142 0.60 -4.56 -6.97
N SER A 143 -0.17 -3.53 -7.36
CA SER A 143 0.40 -2.29 -7.92
C SER A 143 1.28 -1.52 -6.94
N LEU A 144 1.09 -1.72 -5.63
CA LEU A 144 1.96 -1.21 -4.57
C LEU A 144 3.09 -2.18 -4.19
N LEU A 145 2.79 -3.47 -4.10
CA LEU A 145 3.78 -4.49 -3.74
C LEU A 145 4.96 -4.52 -4.73
N VAL A 146 4.68 -4.52 -6.03
CA VAL A 146 5.72 -4.61 -7.08
C VAL A 146 6.75 -3.48 -6.99
N PRO A 147 6.38 -2.18 -7.01
CA PRO A 147 7.36 -1.11 -6.85
C PRO A 147 8.04 -1.16 -5.48
N ARG A 148 7.35 -1.61 -4.42
CA ARG A 148 7.97 -1.72 -3.09
C ARG A 148 9.04 -2.79 -3.04
N VAL A 149 8.81 -3.95 -3.66
CA VAL A 149 9.83 -5.00 -3.83
C VAL A 149 10.98 -4.50 -4.72
N ALA A 150 10.66 -3.86 -5.85
CA ALA A 150 11.68 -3.31 -6.75
C ALA A 150 12.59 -2.29 -6.05
N TRP A 151 12.01 -1.44 -5.18
CA TRP A 151 12.76 -0.51 -4.35
C TRP A 151 13.71 -1.25 -3.38
N HIS A 152 13.25 -2.30 -2.71
CA HIS A 152 14.09 -3.09 -1.81
C HIS A 152 15.25 -3.80 -2.54
N LEU A 153 14.99 -4.28 -3.76
CA LEU A 153 16.00 -4.86 -4.64
C LEU A 153 16.97 -3.82 -5.24
N GLY A 154 16.71 -2.52 -5.04
CA GLY A 154 17.58 -1.45 -5.52
C GLY A 154 17.45 -1.16 -7.02
N ILE A 155 16.33 -1.54 -7.64
CA ILE A 155 16.05 -1.31 -9.06
C ILE A 155 15.75 0.18 -9.28
N GLY A 156 16.40 0.82 -10.25
CA GLY A 156 16.06 2.19 -10.65
C GLY A 156 16.29 3.29 -9.60
N ARG A 157 17.12 3.04 -8.57
CA ARG A 157 17.49 4.02 -7.54
C ARG A 157 18.96 3.92 -7.14
N TYR A 158 19.46 4.93 -6.44
CA TYR A 158 20.76 4.86 -5.76
C TYR A 158 20.70 3.88 -4.58
N VAL A 159 21.75 3.07 -4.44
CA VAL A 159 21.96 2.13 -3.33
C VAL A 159 23.34 2.39 -2.76
N HIS A 160 23.42 2.87 -1.51
CA HIS A 160 24.67 3.34 -0.94
C HIS A 160 25.77 2.26 -0.93
N LYS A 161 25.44 1.01 -0.57
CA LYS A 161 26.41 -0.10 -0.58
C LYS A 161 26.95 -0.45 -1.98
N ARG A 162 26.15 -0.24 -3.02
CA ARG A 162 26.48 -0.59 -4.42
C ARG A 162 27.22 0.56 -5.11
N ASP A 163 26.73 1.78 -4.93
CA ASP A 163 27.06 2.92 -5.79
C ASP A 163 28.10 3.88 -5.18
N SER A 164 28.30 3.85 -3.84
CA SER A 164 29.31 4.70 -3.17
C SER A 164 30.75 4.46 -3.67
N ARG A 165 31.07 3.22 -4.05
CA ARG A 165 32.40 2.84 -4.55
C ARG A 165 32.70 3.38 -5.95
N LEU A 166 31.66 3.66 -6.73
CA LEU A 166 31.80 4.21 -8.08
C LEU A 166 32.09 5.71 -8.03
N LEU A 167 31.54 6.41 -7.03
CA LEU A 167 31.73 7.86 -6.83
C LEU A 167 33.12 8.25 -6.30
N HIS A 168 33.92 7.30 -5.79
CA HIS A 168 35.29 7.55 -5.30
C HIS A 168 36.38 7.17 -6.32
N LYS A 169 36.01 6.72 -7.52
CA LYS A 169 36.94 6.34 -8.59
C LYS A 169 37.04 7.39 -9.71
N GLU A 170 36.31 8.48 -9.62
CA GLU A 170 36.38 9.66 -10.47
C GLU A 170 36.94 10.84 -9.67
#